data_AF-A0A2M7EKI4-F1
#
_entry.id   AF-A0A2M7EKI4-F1
#
_cell.length_a   1.000
_cell.length_b   1.000
_cell.length_c   1.000
_cell.angle_alpha   90.00
_cell.angle_beta   90.00
_cell.angle_gamma   90.00
#
_symmetry.space_group_name_H-M   'P 1'
#
loop_
_entity.id
_entity.type
_entity.pdbx_description
1 polymer ?
#
loop_
_entity_poly.entity_id
_entity_poly.type
_entity_poly.pdbx_seq_one_letter_code
_entity_poly.pdbx_strand_id
1 'polypeptide(L)'
;MAFLNKPIKYIANRTLGDSQILFGLENYIRGSDIVHVADPHYYYSYQAARLKAEGAIKKLVSTWWETIPFNNESTPAKKRIKRYVMSQVNMFVCYTERAKNCLIAEGITEERIKVIPLGVDLEYF
;
A
#
# COMPACT_ATOMS: atom_id res chain seq x y z
N MET A 1 -13.38 -20.92 22.43
CA MET A 1 -12.41 -19.81 22.53
C MET A 1 -12.62 -18.75 21.41
N ALA A 2 -13.78 -18.10 21.31
CA ALA A 2 -14.07 -17.20 20.18
C ALA A 2 -14.58 -15.79 20.56
N PHE A 3 -14.83 -15.50 21.85
CA PHE A 3 -15.46 -14.24 22.26
C PHE A 3 -14.49 -13.19 22.82
N LEU A 4 -13.26 -13.55 23.22
CA LEU A 4 -12.28 -12.60 23.77
C LEU A 4 -11.47 -11.80 22.72
N ASN A 5 -11.51 -12.18 21.44
CA ASN A 5 -10.59 -11.65 20.41
C ASN A 5 -11.06 -10.38 19.68
N LYS A 6 -12.36 -10.05 19.72
CA LYS A 6 -12.91 -8.88 19.01
C LYS A 6 -12.41 -7.53 19.56
N PRO A 7 -12.41 -7.26 20.88
CA PRO A 7 -11.96 -5.97 21.39
C PRO A 7 -10.46 -5.77 21.19
N ILE A 8 -9.65 -6.82 21.37
CA ILE A 8 -8.20 -6.76 21.12
C ILE A 8 -7.89 -6.48 19.65
N LYS A 9 -8.54 -7.20 18.73
CA LYS A 9 -8.39 -6.96 17.29
C LYS A 9 -8.91 -5.58 16.88
N TYR A 10 -9.99 -5.11 17.50
CA TYR A 10 -10.51 -3.76 17.29
C TYR A 10 -9.53 -2.68 17.75
N ILE A 11 -8.96 -2.82 18.95
CA ILE A 11 -7.95 -1.90 19.49
C ILE A 11 -6.70 -1.94 18.60
N ALA A 12 -6.18 -3.13 18.30
CA ALA A 12 -5.01 -3.31 17.42
C ALA A 12 -5.21 -2.67 16.04
N ASN A 13 -6.37 -2.86 15.40
CA ASN A 13 -6.68 -2.22 14.12
C ASN A 13 -6.75 -0.68 14.22
N ARG A 14 -7.12 -0.13 15.38
CA ARG A 14 -7.15 1.32 15.60
C ARG A 14 -5.80 1.90 15.96
N THR A 15 -4.92 1.13 16.59
CA THR A 15 -3.60 1.60 17.07
C THR A 15 -2.46 1.26 16.12
N LEU A 16 -2.36 0.00 15.69
CA LEU A 16 -1.39 -0.50 14.70
C LEU A 16 -1.82 -0.18 13.26
N GLY A 17 -3.09 0.15 13.04
CA GLY A 17 -3.63 0.68 11.79
C GLY A 17 -4.14 -0.40 10.84
N ASP A 18 -3.48 -1.54 10.71
CA ASP A 18 -3.95 -2.65 9.86
C ASP A 18 -3.43 -4.00 10.35
N SER A 19 -4.20 -5.08 10.13
CA SER A 19 -3.87 -6.42 10.62
C SER A 19 -3.05 -7.26 9.64
N GLN A 20 -2.76 -6.78 8.43
CA GLN A 20 -2.05 -7.53 7.40
C GLN A 20 -0.52 -7.44 7.57
N ILE A 21 -0.06 -7.67 8.80
CA ILE A 21 1.36 -7.80 9.09
C ILE A 21 1.88 -9.13 8.53
N LEU A 22 3.07 -9.10 7.90
CA LEU A 22 3.77 -10.28 7.45
C LEU A 22 5.04 -10.47 8.28
N PHE A 23 5.03 -11.49 9.15
CA PHE A 23 6.18 -11.82 9.98
C PHE A 23 7.33 -12.36 9.14
N GLY A 24 8.53 -11.82 9.35
CA GLY A 24 9.73 -12.20 8.60
C GLY A 24 9.83 -11.65 7.18
N LEU A 25 8.89 -10.81 6.73
CA LEU A 25 8.90 -10.20 5.38
C LEU A 25 10.25 -9.56 5.04
N GLU A 26 10.86 -8.89 6.02
CA GLU A 26 12.15 -8.23 5.89
C GLU A 26 13.29 -9.15 5.48
N ASN A 27 13.25 -10.43 5.81
CA ASN A 27 14.27 -11.40 5.42
C ASN A 27 14.19 -11.75 3.92
N TYR A 28 13.02 -11.57 3.31
CA TYR A 28 12.78 -11.90 1.91
C TYR A 28 13.00 -10.74 0.96
N ILE A 29 12.70 -9.51 1.40
CA ILE A 29 12.70 -8.35 0.48
C ILE A 29 13.94 -7.48 0.60
N ARG A 30 14.74 -7.64 1.67
CA ARG A 30 15.99 -6.90 1.86
C ARG A 30 16.99 -7.18 0.75
N GLY A 31 17.65 -6.13 0.24
CA GLY A 31 18.58 -6.22 -0.88
C GLY A 31 17.91 -6.17 -2.26
N SER A 32 16.58 -6.19 -2.35
CA SER A 32 15.87 -6.13 -3.63
C SER A 32 16.08 -4.79 -4.34
N ASP A 33 16.25 -4.83 -5.65
CA ASP A 33 16.26 -3.64 -6.49
C ASP A 33 14.88 -2.96 -6.53
N ILE A 34 13.82 -3.76 -6.65
CA ILE A 34 12.45 -3.29 -6.72
C ILE A 34 11.59 -4.19 -5.83
N VAL A 35 10.80 -3.58 -4.95
CA VAL A 35 9.69 -4.25 -4.26
C VAL A 35 8.38 -3.65 -4.77
N HIS A 36 7.42 -4.49 -5.13
CA HIS A 36 6.10 -4.08 -5.60
C HIS A 36 5.01 -4.53 -4.60
N VAL A 37 4.22 -3.59 -4.11
CA VAL A 37 3.13 -3.84 -3.15
C VAL A 37 1.76 -3.50 -3.77
N ALA A 38 0.67 -4.01 -3.18
CA ALA A 38 -0.67 -3.83 -3.73
C ALA A 38 -1.29 -2.44 -3.46
N ASP A 39 -1.29 -1.94 -2.23
CA ASP A 39 -1.84 -0.61 -1.91
C ASP A 39 -1.16 -0.01 -0.67
N PRO A 40 -1.10 1.34 -0.53
CA PRO A 40 -0.36 1.98 0.55
C PRO A 40 -0.95 1.85 1.96
N HIS A 41 -2.23 1.47 2.08
CA HIS A 41 -2.91 1.43 3.38
C HIS A 41 -2.66 0.12 4.17
N TYR A 42 -2.12 -0.92 3.52
CA TYR A 42 -1.83 -2.20 4.16
C TYR A 42 -0.57 -2.15 5.02
N TYR A 43 -0.55 -2.94 6.10
CA TYR A 43 0.60 -2.93 7.02
C TYR A 43 1.88 -3.49 6.39
N TYR A 44 1.82 -4.50 5.53
CA TYR A 44 3.01 -4.99 4.83
C TYR A 44 3.62 -3.93 3.89
N SER A 45 2.80 -3.03 3.34
CA SER A 45 3.29 -1.90 2.54
C SER A 45 4.06 -0.92 3.41
N TYR A 46 3.62 -0.72 4.66
CA TYR A 46 4.36 0.02 5.67
C TYR A 46 5.70 -0.64 6.02
N GLN A 47 5.73 -1.97 6.19
CA GLN A 47 6.97 -2.72 6.42
C GLN A 47 7.97 -2.52 5.26
N ALA A 48 7.50 -2.62 4.00
CA ALA A 48 8.34 -2.38 2.83
C ALA A 48 8.82 -0.91 2.73
N ALA A 49 7.94 0.05 3.00
CA ALA A 49 8.28 1.48 3.00
C ALA A 49 9.34 1.83 4.04
N ARG A 50 9.30 1.21 5.23
CA ARG A 50 10.34 1.38 6.25
C ARG A 50 11.70 0.87 5.77
N LEU A 51 11.73 -0.33 5.18
CA LEU A 51 12.97 -0.88 4.63
C LEU A 51 13.53 -0.01 3.50
N LYS A 52 12.67 0.65 2.71
CA LYS A 52 13.11 1.62 1.71
C LYS A 52 13.76 2.83 2.36
N ALA A 53 13.13 3.39 3.38
CA ALA A 53 13.65 4.55 4.11
C ALA A 53 14.99 4.24 4.79
N GLU A 54 15.20 3.00 5.21
CA GLU A 54 16.46 2.48 5.77
C GLU A 54 17.53 2.18 4.70
N GLY A 55 17.24 2.38 3.41
CA GLY A 55 18.15 2.07 2.30
C GLY A 55 18.31 0.57 2.01
N ALA A 56 17.49 -0.27 2.65
CA ALA A 56 17.56 -1.73 2.55
C ALA A 56 16.89 -2.29 1.29
N ILE A 57 16.08 -1.48 0.59
CA ILE A 57 15.54 -1.75 -0.75
C ILE A 57 15.73 -0.50 -1.61
N LYS A 58 16.02 -0.66 -2.92
CA LYS A 58 16.36 0.49 -3.78
C LYS A 58 15.14 1.26 -4.26
N LYS A 59 14.09 0.56 -4.72
CA LYS A 59 12.85 1.17 -5.22
C LYS A 59 11.62 0.46 -4.66
N LEU A 60 10.59 1.25 -4.39
CA LEU A 60 9.27 0.76 -3.99
C LEU A 60 8.24 1.18 -5.04
N VAL A 61 7.50 0.22 -5.56
CA VAL A 61 6.35 0.44 -6.45
C VAL A 61 5.09 0.04 -5.70
N SER A 62 4.00 0.79 -5.86
CA SER A 62 2.70 0.40 -5.34
C SER A 62 1.71 0.33 -6.49
N THR A 63 0.90 -0.71 -6.52
CA THR A 63 -0.36 -0.63 -7.25
C THR A 63 -1.29 0.35 -6.52
N TRP A 64 -2.24 0.94 -7.24
CA TRP A 64 -3.31 1.72 -6.68
C TRP A 64 -4.62 1.38 -7.36
N TRP A 65 -5.53 0.77 -6.60
CA TRP A 65 -6.83 0.32 -7.09
C TRP A 65 -7.96 1.32 -6.81
N GLU A 66 -7.73 2.22 -5.85
CA GLU A 66 -8.78 3.09 -5.32
C GLU A 66 -9.22 4.16 -6.32
N THR A 67 -10.53 4.39 -6.35
CA THR A 67 -11.15 5.41 -7.20
C THR A 67 -11.89 6.49 -6.40
N ILE A 68 -11.78 6.44 -5.07
CA ILE A 68 -12.37 7.37 -4.12
C ILE A 68 -11.24 7.98 -3.29
N PRO A 69 -10.99 9.29 -3.39
CA PRO A 69 -9.93 9.96 -2.62
C PRO A 69 -10.10 9.77 -1.11
N PHE A 70 -8.97 9.60 -0.42
CA PHE A 70 -8.87 9.46 1.04
C PHE A 70 -9.56 8.20 1.59
N ASN A 71 -9.86 7.22 0.73
CA ASN A 71 -10.36 5.93 1.20
C ASN A 71 -9.31 5.22 2.09
N ASN A 72 -9.79 4.32 2.95
CA ASN A 72 -8.99 3.58 3.94
C ASN A 72 -8.26 4.45 4.99
N GLU A 73 -8.66 5.71 5.19
CA GLU A 73 -8.14 6.60 6.24
C GLU A 73 -9.03 6.68 7.49
N SER A 74 -9.79 5.61 7.80
CA SER A 74 -10.82 5.63 8.85
C SER A 74 -10.32 5.88 10.29
N THR A 75 -9.00 5.83 10.51
CA THR A 75 -8.35 6.15 11.79
C THR A 75 -7.10 6.99 11.55
N PRO A 76 -6.65 7.78 12.56
CA PRO A 76 -5.39 8.51 12.46
C PRO A 76 -4.18 7.61 12.17
N ALA A 77 -4.19 6.37 12.70
CA ALA A 77 -3.12 5.40 12.44
C ALA A 77 -3.09 4.96 10.97
N LYS A 78 -4.25 4.62 10.39
CA LYS A 78 -4.36 4.25 8.98
C LYS A 78 -3.95 5.40 8.06
N LYS A 79 -4.45 6.60 8.33
CA LYS A 79 -4.09 7.82 7.61
C LYS A 79 -2.58 8.08 7.63
N ARG A 80 -1.96 7.98 8.81
CA ARG A 80 -0.51 8.14 8.96
C ARG A 80 0.26 7.08 8.17
N ILE A 81 -0.13 5.81 8.26
CA ILE A 81 0.52 4.71 7.54
C ILE A 81 0.41 4.93 6.04
N LYS A 82 -0.80 5.15 5.52
CA LYS A 82 -1.04 5.38 4.09
C LYS A 82 -0.18 6.52 3.56
N ARG A 83 -0.20 7.68 4.22
CA ARG A 83 0.61 8.85 3.86
C ARG A 83 2.10 8.57 3.90
N TYR A 84 2.57 7.88 4.95
CA TYR A 84 3.96 7.50 5.06
C TYR A 84 4.38 6.60 3.89
N VAL A 85 3.62 5.54 3.60
CA VAL A 85 3.91 4.65 2.47
C VAL A 85 3.91 5.43 1.16
N MET A 86 2.90 6.27 0.93
CA MET A 86 2.81 7.10 -0.27
C MET A 86 4.02 8.04 -0.45
N SER A 87 4.59 8.57 0.64
CA SER A 87 5.83 9.35 0.60
C SER A 87 7.06 8.53 0.17
N GLN A 88 7.02 7.22 0.42
CA GLN A 88 8.11 6.30 0.09
C GLN A 88 7.92 5.61 -1.27
N VAL A 89 6.75 5.62 -1.89
CA VAL A 89 6.57 4.97 -3.21
C VAL A 89 7.30 5.77 -4.30
N ASN A 90 8.11 5.10 -5.13
CA ASN A 90 8.76 5.74 -6.28
C ASN A 90 7.81 5.89 -7.48
N MET A 91 6.97 4.89 -7.73
CA MET A 91 6.02 4.85 -8.84
C MET A 91 4.74 4.15 -8.41
N PHE A 92 3.61 4.70 -8.81
CA PHE A 92 2.30 4.09 -8.68
C PHE A 92 1.87 3.49 -10.01
N VAL A 93 1.32 2.28 -9.97
CA VAL A 93 0.67 1.65 -11.12
C VAL A 93 -0.84 1.68 -10.89
N CYS A 94 -1.55 2.36 -11.78
CA CYS A 94 -3.00 2.43 -11.80
C CYS A 94 -3.55 1.65 -13.00
N TYR A 95 -4.74 1.08 -12.88
CA TYR A 95 -5.38 0.38 -14.02
C TYR A 95 -6.33 1.26 -14.83
N THR A 96 -6.69 2.43 -14.30
CA THR A 96 -7.62 3.36 -14.95
C THR A 96 -7.19 4.80 -14.72
N GLU A 97 -7.61 5.70 -15.61
CA GLU A 97 -7.46 7.15 -15.41
C GLU A 97 -8.20 7.63 -14.16
N ARG A 98 -9.30 6.97 -13.77
CA ARG A 98 -10.02 7.31 -12.54
C ARG A 98 -9.18 7.05 -11.29
N ALA A 99 -8.44 5.95 -11.27
CA ALA A 99 -7.50 5.63 -10.19
C ALA A 99 -6.31 6.60 -10.17
N LYS A 100 -5.79 7.00 -11.34
CA LYS A 100 -4.79 8.08 -11.46
C LYS A 100 -5.32 9.39 -10.85
N ASN A 101 -6.52 9.82 -11.22
CA ASN A 101 -7.13 11.05 -10.70
C ASN A 101 -7.34 11.01 -9.17
N CYS A 102 -7.64 9.83 -8.62
CA CYS A 102 -7.71 9.62 -7.18
C CYS A 102 -6.37 9.91 -6.49
N LEU A 103 -5.25 9.39 -7.03
CA LEU A 103 -3.91 9.66 -6.49
C LEU A 103 -3.51 11.13 -6.60
N ILE A 104 -3.85 11.79 -7.71
CA ILE A 104 -3.59 13.23 -7.90
C ILE A 104 -4.34 14.04 -6.84
N ALA A 105 -5.60 13.71 -6.58
CA ALA A 105 -6.39 14.35 -5.53
C ALA A 105 -5.82 14.13 -4.12
N GLU A 106 -5.07 13.04 -3.91
CA GLU A 106 -4.35 12.77 -2.66
C GLU A 106 -2.93 13.39 -2.61
N GLY A 107 -2.53 14.14 -3.63
CA GLY A 107 -1.29 14.91 -3.68
C GLY A 107 -0.09 14.19 -4.29
N ILE A 108 -0.31 13.08 -5.03
CA ILE A 108 0.75 12.46 -5.82
C ILE A 108 0.86 13.15 -7.18
N THR A 109 2.09 13.47 -7.56
CA THR A 109 2.39 14.12 -8.83
C THR A 109 2.34 13.14 -10.00
N GLU A 110 1.96 13.63 -11.18
CA GLU A 110 1.70 12.77 -12.35
C GLU A 110 2.92 11.96 -12.80
N GLU A 111 4.14 12.51 -12.66
CA GLU A 111 5.38 11.82 -13.03
C GLU A 111 5.67 10.58 -12.17
N ARG A 112 4.98 10.44 -11.04
CA ARG A 112 5.05 9.27 -10.16
C ARG A 112 3.90 8.28 -10.40
N ILE A 113 3.11 8.45 -11.44
CA ILE A 113 1.95 7.60 -11.73
C ILE A 113 2.02 7.08 -13.17
N LYS A 114 1.82 5.76 -13.33
CA LYS A 114 1.66 5.11 -14.63
C LYS A 114 0.32 4.39 -14.70
N VAL A 115 -0.45 4.66 -15.74
CA VAL A 115 -1.66 3.88 -16.04
C VAL A 115 -1.28 2.71 -16.94
N ILE A 116 -1.57 1.49 -16.49
CA ILE A 116 -1.39 0.23 -17.22
C ILE A 116 -2.72 -0.53 -17.12
N PRO A 117 -3.54 -0.57 -18.19
CA PRO A 117 -4.81 -1.30 -18.16
C PRO A 117 -4.62 -2.80 -17.85
N LEU A 118 -5.63 -3.42 -17.24
CA LEU A 118 -5.62 -4.86 -17.01
C LEU A 118 -5.76 -5.62 -18.34
N GLY A 119 -4.97 -6.68 -18.49
CA GLY A 119 -5.16 -7.69 -19.53
C GLY A 119 -6.11 -8.79 -19.07
N VAL A 120 -6.69 -9.50 -20.05
CA VAL A 120 -7.46 -10.72 -19.86
C VAL A 120 -6.92 -11.79 -20.81
N ASP A 121 -6.98 -13.04 -20.39
CA ASP A 121 -6.64 -14.19 -21.23
C ASP A 121 -7.77 -14.44 -22.25
N LEU A 122 -7.47 -14.28 -23.54
CA LEU A 122 -8.43 -14.40 -24.64
C LEU A 122 -8.67 -15.84 -25.09
N GLU A 123 -7.87 -16.81 -24.63
CA GLU A 123 -8.12 -18.22 -24.94
C GLU A 123 -9.15 -18.84 -23.98
N TYR A 124 -9.25 -18.27 -22.77
CA TYR A 124 -10.17 -18.73 -21.73
C TYR A 124 -11.57 -18.06 -21.80
N PHE A 125 -11.67 -16.80 -22.22
CA PHE A 125 -12.92 -16.02 -22.30
C PHE A 125 -13.37 -15.79 -23.74
#